data_AF-A0A7K3Z0Y5-F1
#
_entry.id   AF-A0A7K3Z0Y5-F1
#
_cell.length_a   1.000
_cell.length_b   1.000
_cell.length_c   1.000
_cell.angle_alpha   90.00
_cell.angle_beta   90.00
_cell.angle_gamma   90.00
#
_symmetry.space_group_name_H-M   'P 1'
#
loop_
_entity.id
_entity.type
_entity.pdbx_description
1 polymer ?
#
loop_
_entity_poly.entity_id
_entity_poly.type
_entity_poly.pdbx_seq_one_letter_code
_entity_poly.pdbx_strand_id
1 'polypeptide(L)'
;MDRDCATLLSSSSRFLFIACCLFGLLVLPAMAADASIEAELGDILNLHGVSYASEQVYLFLTGPGLPANGVMLSDTSQRADQGHFTIVDLDDNQEWSYKWNTARIENQIDPGTYLVYVSIDPVDKSSLGGTSTYKTLEVYLKESTTQRVSINAGTSYTLNPEEHVSYYEAPPVVLTSPTPVPTTLTTPPTPEPTTIPQTTKAPISSALAFIASLIGACIVLYQKDP
;
A
#
# COMPACT_ATOMS: atom_id res chain seq x y z
N MET A 1 -38.26 -59.46 -9.32
CA MET A 1 -37.27 -58.55 -9.94
C MET A 1 -37.74 -57.10 -9.78
N ASP A 2 -37.75 -56.53 -8.57
CA ASP A 2 -38.15 -55.11 -8.41
C ASP A 2 -37.72 -54.47 -7.06
N ARG A 3 -36.64 -54.95 -6.44
CA ARG A 3 -36.10 -54.37 -5.19
C ARG A 3 -34.70 -53.78 -5.31
N ASP A 4 -34.05 -53.95 -6.46
CA ASP A 4 -32.66 -53.54 -6.66
C ASP A 4 -32.51 -52.20 -7.41
N CYS A 5 -33.57 -51.66 -8.01
CA CYS A 5 -33.52 -50.35 -8.69
C CYS A 5 -33.61 -49.15 -7.73
N ALA A 6 -34.33 -49.28 -6.60
CA ALA A 6 -34.55 -48.18 -5.67
C ALA A 6 -33.32 -47.84 -4.81
N THR A 7 -32.44 -48.82 -4.56
CA THR A 7 -31.21 -48.63 -3.77
C THR A 7 -30.06 -48.06 -4.60
N LEU A 8 -30.02 -48.33 -5.91
CA LEU A 8 -28.99 -47.82 -6.81
C LEU A 8 -29.17 -46.33 -7.16
N LEU A 9 -30.41 -45.82 -7.27
CA LEU A 9 -30.66 -44.37 -7.46
C LEU A 9 -30.31 -43.52 -6.22
N SER A 10 -30.40 -44.10 -5.01
CA SER A 10 -29.99 -43.44 -3.76
C SER A 10 -28.47 -43.30 -3.67
N SER A 11 -27.73 -44.32 -4.11
CA SER A 11 -26.28 -44.35 -4.02
C SER A 11 -25.61 -43.40 -5.02
N SER A 12 -26.10 -43.32 -6.26
CA SER A 12 -25.61 -42.41 -7.29
C SER A 12 -25.91 -40.93 -6.97
N SER A 13 -27.07 -40.64 -6.38
CA SER A 13 -27.40 -39.31 -5.86
C SER A 13 -26.47 -38.90 -4.69
N ARG A 14 -26.17 -39.82 -3.78
CA ARG A 14 -25.24 -39.58 -2.65
C ARG A 14 -23.80 -39.38 -3.11
N PHE A 15 -23.33 -40.12 -4.12
CA PHE A 15 -22.01 -39.92 -4.73
C PHE A 15 -21.91 -38.58 -5.48
N LEU A 16 -22.97 -38.15 -6.17
CA LEU A 16 -23.02 -36.87 -6.86
C LEU A 16 -23.10 -35.68 -5.88
N PHE A 17 -23.82 -35.84 -4.76
CA PHE A 17 -23.83 -34.86 -3.66
C PHE A 17 -22.47 -34.76 -2.95
N ILE A 18 -21.81 -35.88 -2.65
CA ILE A 18 -20.48 -35.90 -2.02
C ILE A 18 -19.42 -35.35 -2.98
N ALA A 19 -19.50 -35.65 -4.28
CA ALA A 19 -18.64 -35.06 -5.30
C ALA A 19 -18.85 -33.55 -5.44
N CYS A 20 -20.11 -33.06 -5.40
CA CYS A 20 -20.40 -31.62 -5.35
C CYS A 20 -19.91 -30.97 -4.05
N CYS A 21 -19.96 -31.65 -2.90
CA CYS A 21 -19.41 -31.11 -1.65
C CYS A 21 -17.87 -31.09 -1.64
N LEU A 22 -17.21 -32.05 -2.29
CA LEU A 22 -15.75 -32.06 -2.47
C LEU A 22 -15.29 -31.06 -3.54
N PHE A 23 -16.11 -30.78 -4.56
CA PHE A 23 -15.82 -29.78 -5.60
C PHE A 23 -16.22 -28.35 -5.19
N GLY A 24 -17.20 -28.20 -4.29
CA GLY A 24 -17.60 -26.93 -3.70
C GLY A 24 -16.69 -26.44 -2.58
N LEU A 25 -15.76 -27.29 -2.10
CA LEU A 25 -14.75 -26.92 -1.10
C LEU A 25 -13.45 -26.37 -1.70
N LEU A 26 -13.38 -26.21 -3.03
CA LEU A 26 -12.31 -25.47 -3.71
C LEU A 26 -12.81 -24.12 -4.24
N VAL A 27 -13.81 -23.52 -3.59
CA VAL A 27 -14.01 -22.08 -3.73
C VAL A 27 -13.00 -21.43 -2.79
N LEU A 28 -11.80 -21.17 -3.33
CA LEU A 28 -10.94 -20.14 -2.77
C LEU A 28 -11.84 -18.91 -2.54
N PRO A 29 -11.84 -18.30 -1.34
CA PRO A 29 -12.51 -17.02 -1.18
C PRO A 29 -11.82 -16.07 -2.16
N ALA A 30 -12.49 -15.76 -3.26
CA ALA A 30 -12.11 -14.66 -4.12
C ALA A 30 -12.31 -13.42 -3.25
N MET A 31 -11.26 -13.04 -2.52
CA MET A 31 -11.16 -11.75 -1.87
C MET A 31 -11.22 -10.75 -3.01
N ALA A 32 -12.41 -10.24 -3.31
CA ALA A 32 -12.57 -9.20 -4.30
C ALA A 32 -11.82 -7.98 -3.77
N ALA A 33 -10.76 -7.57 -4.47
CA ALA A 33 -10.11 -6.32 -4.18
C ALA A 33 -11.06 -5.17 -4.54
N ASP A 34 -11.00 -4.08 -3.76
CA ASP A 34 -11.80 -2.88 -3.99
C ASP A 34 -11.32 -2.10 -5.23
N ALA A 35 -10.04 -2.25 -5.58
CA ALA A 35 -9.42 -1.68 -6.77
C ALA A 35 -8.29 -2.59 -7.27
N SER A 36 -7.96 -2.49 -8.56
CA SER A 36 -6.82 -3.19 -9.17
C SER A 36 -5.92 -2.24 -9.96
N ILE A 37 -4.61 -2.49 -9.91
CA ILE A 37 -3.57 -1.72 -10.62
C ILE A 37 -2.64 -2.72 -11.31
N GLU A 38 -2.27 -2.45 -12.56
CA GLU A 38 -1.19 -3.16 -13.25
C GLU A 38 0.01 -2.23 -13.43
N ALA A 39 1.22 -2.68 -13.09
CA ALA A 39 2.45 -1.90 -13.21
C ALA A 39 3.67 -2.81 -13.50
N GLU A 40 4.82 -2.23 -13.84
CA GLU A 40 6.08 -2.98 -13.92
C GLU A 40 6.80 -2.96 -12.57
N LEU A 41 7.41 -4.09 -12.19
CA LEU A 41 8.29 -4.13 -11.02
C LEU A 41 9.47 -3.16 -11.26
N GLY A 42 9.70 -2.26 -10.30
CA GLY A 42 10.66 -1.16 -10.44
C GLY A 42 10.00 0.22 -10.58
N ASP A 43 8.70 0.27 -10.91
CA ASP A 43 7.97 1.53 -11.02
C ASP A 43 7.66 2.16 -9.64
N ILE A 44 7.35 3.46 -9.67
CA ILE A 44 6.77 4.19 -8.55
C ILE A 44 5.25 4.23 -8.74
N LEU A 45 4.51 3.56 -7.87
CA LEU A 45 3.05 3.53 -7.87
C LEU A 45 2.51 4.55 -6.87
N ASN A 46 1.48 5.31 -7.27
CA ASN A 46 0.79 6.23 -6.37
C ASN A 46 -0.51 5.59 -5.84
N LEU A 47 -0.42 5.02 -4.65
CA LEU A 47 -1.58 4.47 -3.94
C LEU A 47 -2.32 5.64 -3.28
N HIS A 48 -3.64 5.68 -3.39
CA HIS A 48 -4.43 6.75 -2.81
C HIS A 48 -5.84 6.28 -2.47
N GLY A 49 -6.51 7.04 -1.62
CA GLY A 49 -7.89 6.78 -1.25
C GLY A 49 -8.41 7.81 -0.26
N VAL A 50 -9.59 7.52 0.28
CA VAL A 50 -10.31 8.39 1.22
C VAL A 50 -10.67 7.56 2.46
N SER A 51 -10.59 8.15 3.65
CA SER A 51 -11.10 7.53 4.88
C SER A 51 -11.77 8.56 5.77
N TYR A 52 -12.94 8.22 6.32
CA TYR A 52 -13.70 9.10 7.21
C TYR A 52 -13.68 8.61 8.68
N ALA A 53 -12.92 7.55 8.96
CA ALA A 53 -12.98 6.83 10.23
C ALA A 53 -11.75 7.05 11.11
N SER A 54 -10.66 7.60 10.58
CA SER A 54 -9.39 7.83 11.27
C SER A 54 -8.61 8.96 10.59
N GLU A 55 -7.71 9.62 11.31
CA GLU A 55 -6.79 10.64 10.80
C GLU A 55 -5.58 10.02 10.06
N GLN A 56 -5.38 8.72 10.20
CA GLN A 56 -4.29 7.97 9.55
C GLN A 56 -4.75 6.58 9.14
N VAL A 57 -4.07 6.01 8.14
CA VAL A 57 -4.25 4.63 7.69
C VAL A 57 -2.96 3.84 7.80
N TYR A 58 -3.12 2.53 7.98
CA TYR A 58 -2.04 1.57 8.14
C TYR A 58 -2.04 0.64 6.94
N LEU A 59 -0.95 0.66 6.19
CA LEU A 59 -0.77 -0.12 4.98
C LEU A 59 0.18 -1.30 5.24
N PHE A 60 -0.19 -2.47 4.73
CA PHE A 60 0.71 -3.63 4.65
C PHE A 60 0.46 -4.44 3.38
N LEU A 61 1.45 -5.23 2.99
CA LEU A 61 1.49 -5.97 1.74
C LEU A 61 1.43 -7.48 1.99
N THR A 62 0.66 -8.21 1.19
CA THR A 62 0.79 -9.67 1.04
C THR A 62 0.91 -10.07 -0.42
N GLY A 63 1.44 -11.26 -0.69
CA GLY A 63 1.59 -11.78 -2.05
C GLY A 63 2.54 -12.97 -2.11
N PRO A 64 2.92 -13.40 -3.33
CA PRO A 64 3.90 -14.47 -3.54
C PRO A 64 5.18 -14.25 -2.75
N GLY A 65 5.66 -15.31 -2.08
CA GLY A 65 6.92 -15.26 -1.32
C GLY A 65 6.89 -14.44 -0.01
N LEU A 66 5.79 -13.71 0.28
CA LEU A 66 5.69 -12.88 1.47
C LEU A 66 5.03 -13.60 2.65
N PRO A 67 5.36 -13.20 3.90
CA PRO A 67 4.65 -13.64 5.10
C PRO A 67 3.13 -13.48 4.97
N ALA A 68 2.39 -14.51 5.40
CA ALA A 68 0.93 -14.55 5.27
C ALA A 68 0.21 -13.41 6.00
N ASN A 69 0.75 -12.96 7.14
CA ASN A 69 0.18 -11.87 7.94
C ASN A 69 0.55 -10.46 7.44
N GLY A 70 1.42 -10.40 6.44
CA GLY A 70 1.82 -9.17 5.77
C GLY A 70 3.10 -8.54 6.27
N VAL A 71 3.58 -7.59 5.46
CA VAL A 71 4.84 -6.87 5.64
C VAL A 71 4.70 -5.39 5.29
N MET A 72 5.65 -4.57 5.72
CA MET A 72 5.70 -3.15 5.39
C MET A 72 6.02 -2.94 3.89
N LEU A 73 5.37 -1.97 3.23
CA LEU A 73 5.54 -1.75 1.78
C LEU A 73 6.96 -1.32 1.39
N SER A 74 7.69 -0.65 2.28
CA SER A 74 9.05 -0.16 2.02
C SER A 74 10.15 -1.16 2.35
N ASP A 75 9.84 -2.22 3.10
CA ASP A 75 10.80 -3.23 3.55
C ASP A 75 10.06 -4.52 3.92
N THR A 76 10.22 -5.56 3.11
CA THR A 76 9.51 -6.83 3.30
C THR A 76 10.06 -7.67 4.45
N SER A 77 11.20 -7.29 5.02
CA SER A 77 11.72 -7.92 6.24
C SER A 77 10.94 -7.51 7.49
N GLN A 78 10.24 -6.38 7.45
CA GLN A 78 9.47 -5.84 8.56
C GLN A 78 8.04 -6.39 8.52
N ARG A 79 7.67 -7.20 9.50
CA ARG A 79 6.39 -7.93 9.50
C ARG A 79 5.26 -7.15 10.19
N ALA A 80 4.07 -7.21 9.61
CA ALA A 80 2.87 -6.59 10.18
C ALA A 80 2.42 -7.24 11.50
N ASP A 81 2.58 -8.56 11.64
CA ASP A 81 2.31 -9.27 12.90
C ASP A 81 3.32 -8.97 14.03
N GLN A 82 4.34 -8.17 13.74
CA GLN A 82 5.28 -7.61 14.70
C GLN A 82 5.05 -6.11 14.93
N GLY A 83 3.97 -5.55 14.37
CA GLY A 83 3.60 -4.14 14.53
C GLY A 83 4.21 -3.20 13.49
N HIS A 84 4.81 -3.72 12.41
CA HIS A 84 5.40 -2.89 11.36
C HIS A 84 4.40 -2.64 10.22
N PHE A 85 4.02 -1.37 10.06
CA PHE A 85 3.09 -0.91 9.02
C PHE A 85 3.67 0.32 8.32
N THR A 86 3.27 0.53 7.07
CA THR A 86 3.42 1.84 6.42
C THR A 86 2.29 2.74 6.91
N ILE A 87 2.62 3.75 7.72
CA ILE A 87 1.64 4.69 8.28
C ILE A 87 1.55 5.90 7.34
N VAL A 88 0.32 6.28 6.99
CA VAL A 88 0.03 7.42 6.11
C VAL A 88 -1.04 8.28 6.73
N ASP A 89 -0.72 9.55 6.96
CA ASP A 89 -1.66 10.53 7.46
C ASP A 89 -2.63 10.95 6.36
N LEU A 90 -3.86 11.28 6.76
CA LEU A 90 -4.83 11.91 5.88
C LEU A 90 -4.59 13.42 5.83
N ASP A 91 -4.92 14.02 4.70
CA ASP A 91 -4.98 15.46 4.56
C ASP A 91 -6.31 16.05 5.07
N ASP A 92 -6.43 17.37 5.01
CA ASP A 92 -7.64 18.10 5.44
C ASP A 92 -8.90 17.69 4.66
N ASN A 93 -8.73 17.11 3.46
CA ASN A 93 -9.81 16.62 2.60
C ASN A 93 -10.18 15.16 2.88
N GLN A 94 -9.61 14.55 3.93
CA GLN A 94 -9.76 13.13 4.26
C GLN A 94 -9.15 12.18 3.21
N GLU A 95 -8.22 12.67 2.39
CA GLU A 95 -7.51 11.88 1.40
C GLU A 95 -6.15 11.42 1.92
N TRP A 96 -5.72 10.23 1.53
CA TRP A 96 -4.37 9.74 1.78
C TRP A 96 -3.71 9.40 0.45
N SER A 97 -2.38 9.58 0.39
CA SER A 97 -1.59 9.29 -0.81
C SER A 97 -0.21 8.77 -0.41
N TYR A 98 0.19 7.65 -0.99
CA TYR A 98 1.46 6.98 -0.73
C TYR A 98 2.16 6.63 -2.04
N LYS A 99 3.36 7.17 -2.21
CA LYS A 99 4.26 6.86 -3.33
C LYS A 99 5.06 5.61 -3.01
N TRP A 100 4.60 4.47 -3.51
CA TRP A 100 5.28 3.20 -3.35
C TRP A 100 6.33 2.99 -4.43
N ASN A 101 7.60 3.15 -4.08
CA ASN A 101 8.72 2.88 -4.98
C ASN A 101 9.10 1.39 -4.90
N THR A 102 8.64 0.60 -5.87
CA THR A 102 8.87 -0.86 -5.89
C THR A 102 10.32 -1.23 -6.21
N ALA A 103 11.10 -0.35 -6.87
CA ALA A 103 12.53 -0.57 -7.08
C ALA A 103 13.32 -0.73 -5.77
N ARG A 104 12.83 -0.15 -4.66
CA ARG A 104 13.52 -0.28 -3.35
C ARG A 104 13.45 -1.70 -2.77
N ILE A 105 12.49 -2.50 -3.21
CA ILE A 105 12.26 -3.87 -2.73
C ILE A 105 12.31 -4.89 -3.87
N GLU A 106 12.76 -4.49 -5.07
CA GLU A 106 12.79 -5.36 -6.27
C GLU A 106 13.63 -6.64 -6.10
N ASN A 107 14.60 -6.62 -5.17
CA ASN A 107 15.42 -7.79 -4.82
C ASN A 107 14.81 -8.64 -3.71
N GLN A 108 13.66 -8.23 -3.17
CA GLN A 108 12.94 -8.90 -2.08
C GLN A 108 11.61 -9.51 -2.54
N ILE A 109 11.08 -9.07 -3.68
CA ILE A 109 9.83 -9.54 -4.26
C ILE A 109 10.01 -9.90 -5.73
N ASP A 110 9.22 -10.87 -6.20
CA ASP A 110 9.19 -11.29 -7.60
C ASP A 110 7.96 -10.71 -8.33
N PRO A 111 7.91 -10.69 -9.67
CA PRO A 111 6.69 -10.36 -10.39
C PRO A 111 5.52 -11.26 -9.97
N GLY A 112 4.32 -10.69 -9.90
CA GLY A 112 3.12 -11.41 -9.45
C GLY A 112 2.02 -10.49 -8.94
N THR A 113 0.94 -11.10 -8.45
CA THR A 113 -0.20 -10.39 -7.87
C THR A 113 -0.01 -10.20 -6.38
N TYR A 114 -0.01 -8.95 -5.95
CA TYR A 114 0.08 -8.55 -4.55
C TYR A 114 -1.22 -7.90 -4.09
N LEU A 115 -1.49 -7.97 -2.79
CA LEU A 115 -2.60 -7.28 -2.14
C LEU A 115 -2.03 -6.29 -1.13
N VAL A 116 -2.33 -5.01 -1.33
CA VAL A 116 -2.13 -3.97 -0.32
C VAL A 116 -3.40 -3.88 0.50
N TYR A 117 -3.26 -4.10 1.80
CA TYR A 117 -4.32 -3.87 2.77
C TYR A 117 -4.19 -2.46 3.33
N VAL A 118 -5.30 -1.75 3.40
CA VAL A 118 -5.42 -0.42 4.00
C VAL A 118 -6.39 -0.53 5.17
N SER A 119 -5.91 -0.39 6.39
CA SER A 119 -6.70 -0.51 7.62
C SER A 119 -6.74 0.82 8.37
N ILE A 120 -7.82 1.07 9.11
CA ILE A 120 -7.93 2.22 10.03
C ILE A 120 -7.23 1.98 11.38
N ASP A 121 -6.92 0.71 11.68
CA ASP A 121 -6.22 0.27 12.89
C ASP A 121 -4.92 -0.48 12.52
N PRO A 122 -3.89 -0.47 13.39
CA PRO A 122 -2.62 -1.18 13.16
C PRO A 122 -2.76 -2.69 13.44
N VAL A 123 -3.53 -3.38 12.59
CA VAL A 123 -3.81 -4.81 12.68
C VAL A 123 -3.26 -5.56 11.47
N ASP A 124 -2.71 -6.75 11.70
CA ASP A 124 -2.18 -7.64 10.65
C ASP A 124 -3.32 -8.41 9.94
N LYS A 125 -2.99 -9.16 8.86
CA LYS A 125 -4.00 -9.88 8.05
C LYS A 125 -4.90 -10.81 8.86
N SER A 126 -4.36 -11.52 9.85
CA SER A 126 -5.13 -12.50 10.63
C SER A 126 -6.13 -11.84 11.59
N SER A 127 -5.88 -10.57 11.91
CA SER A 127 -6.67 -9.73 12.80
C SER A 127 -7.61 -8.78 12.03
N LEU A 128 -7.61 -8.83 10.69
CA LEU A 128 -8.53 -8.05 9.87
C LEU A 128 -9.98 -8.55 10.03
N GLY A 129 -10.91 -7.61 10.10
CA GLY A 129 -12.32 -7.87 10.37
C GLY A 129 -12.70 -7.57 11.82
N GLY A 130 -13.93 -7.93 12.21
CA GLY A 130 -14.47 -7.54 13.51
C GLY A 130 -14.81 -6.05 13.55
N THR A 131 -14.16 -5.28 14.44
CA THR A 131 -14.35 -3.83 14.57
C THR A 131 -13.50 -3.01 13.59
N SER A 132 -12.43 -3.59 13.05
CA SER A 132 -11.50 -2.88 12.17
C SER A 132 -11.96 -2.90 10.72
N THR A 133 -12.14 -1.72 10.15
CA THR A 133 -12.53 -1.55 8.73
C THR A 133 -11.29 -1.49 7.86
N TYR A 134 -11.28 -2.26 6.78
CA TYR A 134 -10.18 -2.27 5.82
C TYR A 134 -10.65 -2.29 4.37
N LYS A 135 -9.75 -1.91 3.48
CA LYS A 135 -9.88 -1.99 2.03
C LYS A 135 -8.69 -2.76 1.46
N THR A 136 -8.89 -3.40 0.31
CA THR A 136 -7.83 -4.16 -0.36
C THR A 136 -7.61 -3.60 -1.76
N LEU A 137 -6.35 -3.33 -2.11
CA LEU A 137 -5.94 -2.96 -3.46
C LEU A 137 -5.11 -4.11 -4.05
N GLU A 138 -5.54 -4.62 -5.19
CA GLU A 138 -4.77 -5.60 -5.95
C GLU A 138 -3.75 -4.87 -6.82
N VAL A 139 -2.51 -5.33 -6.79
CA VAL A 139 -1.43 -4.81 -7.63
C VAL A 139 -0.78 -5.97 -8.36
N TYR A 140 -0.97 -6.02 -9.68
CA TYR A 140 -0.27 -6.96 -10.54
C TYR A 140 1.03 -6.34 -11.04
N LEU A 141 2.16 -6.84 -10.55
CA LEU A 141 3.49 -6.43 -10.94
C LEU A 141 4.03 -7.34 -12.04
N LYS A 142 4.29 -6.76 -13.20
CA LYS A 142 4.90 -7.43 -14.35
C LYS A 142 6.42 -7.47 -14.19
N GLU A 143 7.06 -8.41 -14.87
CA GLU A 143 8.52 -8.45 -14.97
C GLU A 143 9.05 -7.12 -15.52
N SER A 144 10.16 -6.64 -14.95
CA SER A 144 10.80 -5.43 -15.44
C SER A 144 11.39 -5.68 -16.83
N THR A 145 11.03 -4.88 -17.82
CA THR A 145 11.65 -4.98 -19.16
C THR A 145 13.07 -4.38 -19.20
N THR A 146 13.44 -3.63 -18.15
CA THR A 146 14.79 -3.11 -17.97
C THR A 146 15.68 -4.22 -17.40
N GLN A 147 16.44 -4.85 -18.28
CA GLN A 147 17.32 -5.98 -17.99
C GLN A 147 18.14 -5.76 -16.71
N ARG A 148 17.96 -6.63 -15.70
CA ARG A 148 18.82 -6.73 -14.52
C ARG A 148 20.24 -7.04 -14.99
N VAL A 149 21.09 -6.03 -15.12
CA VAL A 149 22.52 -6.26 -15.28
C VAL A 149 23.02 -6.77 -13.94
N SER A 150 23.05 -8.09 -13.81
CA SER A 150 23.70 -8.75 -12.68
C SER A 150 25.21 -8.53 -12.82
N ILE A 151 25.72 -7.46 -12.23
CA ILE A 151 27.16 -7.25 -12.10
C ILE A 151 27.71 -8.22 -11.05
N ASN A 152 27.90 -9.47 -11.43
CA ASN A 152 28.97 -10.28 -10.85
C ASN A 152 30.30 -9.75 -11.39
N ALA A 153 30.70 -8.56 -10.92
CA ALA A 153 31.91 -7.88 -11.35
C ALA A 153 32.76 -7.55 -10.12
N GLY A 154 33.50 -8.56 -9.66
CA GLY A 154 34.77 -8.29 -9.00
C GLY A 154 35.73 -7.67 -10.02
N THR A 155 35.62 -6.36 -10.21
CA THR A 155 36.59 -5.56 -10.98
C THR A 155 36.67 -4.19 -10.35
N SER A 156 37.78 -3.95 -9.65
CA SER A 156 38.18 -2.65 -9.10
C SER A 156 38.39 -1.63 -10.21
N TYR A 157 37.85 -0.43 -10.05
CA TYR A 157 38.14 0.70 -10.92
C TYR A 157 39.61 1.13 -10.77
N THR A 158 40.34 1.22 -11.89
CA THR A 158 41.55 2.06 -11.97
C THR A 158 41.17 3.31 -12.76
N LEU A 159 41.15 4.48 -12.12
CA LEU A 159 41.00 5.76 -12.79
C LEU A 159 42.35 6.15 -13.41
N ASN A 160 42.43 6.19 -14.74
CA ASN A 160 43.49 6.91 -15.44
C ASN A 160 43.01 7.38 -16.83
N PRO A 161 42.60 8.64 -17.00
CA PRO A 161 42.45 9.25 -18.32
C PRO A 161 43.64 10.18 -18.59
N GLU A 162 44.77 9.62 -19.01
CA GLU A 162 45.77 10.39 -19.74
C GLU A 162 45.99 9.75 -21.10
N GLU A 163 45.33 10.30 -22.12
CA GLU A 163 45.92 10.66 -23.42
C GLU A 163 44.80 10.96 -24.43
N HIS A 164 44.47 12.24 -24.61
CA HIS A 164 44.60 12.79 -25.96
C HIS A 164 44.76 14.30 -25.91
N VAL A 165 45.94 14.73 -26.32
CA VAL A 165 46.30 16.11 -26.58
C VAL A 165 45.76 16.49 -27.95
N SER A 166 44.98 17.56 -28.06
CA SER A 166 44.75 18.24 -29.33
C SER A 166 44.93 19.74 -29.15
N TYR A 167 46.04 20.23 -29.71
CA TYR A 167 46.40 21.63 -29.80
C TYR A 167 45.48 22.34 -30.79
N TYR A 168 44.94 23.49 -30.41
CA TYR A 168 44.58 24.54 -31.36
C TYR A 168 45.19 25.85 -30.91
N GLU A 169 46.09 26.36 -31.75
CA GLU A 169 46.77 27.64 -31.62
C GLU A 169 45.80 28.79 -31.93
N ALA A 170 45.87 29.85 -31.13
CA ALA A 170 44.94 30.98 -31.10
C ALA A 170 45.23 32.06 -32.15
N PRO A 171 44.26 32.93 -32.45
CA PRO A 171 44.53 34.34 -32.74
C PRO A 171 44.30 35.20 -31.49
N PRO A 172 45.18 36.18 -31.18
CA PRO A 172 44.99 37.07 -30.04
C PRO A 172 43.90 38.09 -30.38
N VAL A 173 43.34 38.80 -29.39
CA VAL A 173 43.15 40.27 -29.41
C VAL A 173 42.30 40.77 -28.23
N VAL A 174 42.94 41.69 -27.49
CA VAL A 174 42.43 42.86 -26.75
C VAL A 174 41.73 42.66 -25.40
N LEU A 175 42.49 43.02 -24.36
CA LEU A 175 41.99 43.44 -23.05
C LEU A 175 41.15 44.73 -23.16
N THR A 176 39.97 44.71 -22.56
CA THR A 176 39.38 45.88 -21.88
C THR A 176 38.71 45.42 -20.58
N SER A 177 39.39 45.64 -19.46
CA SER A 177 38.75 45.71 -18.13
C SER A 177 38.10 47.09 -18.02
N PRO A 178 36.86 47.19 -17.50
CA PRO A 178 36.76 47.90 -16.22
C PRO A 178 35.66 47.39 -15.26
N THR A 179 36.05 47.43 -13.97
CA THR A 179 35.26 47.78 -12.77
C THR A 179 34.35 46.71 -12.12
N PRO A 180 34.62 46.32 -10.85
CA PRO A 180 33.68 45.56 -10.04
C PRO A 180 32.52 46.44 -9.55
N VAL A 181 31.29 45.97 -9.74
CA VAL A 181 30.07 46.54 -9.14
C VAL A 181 30.07 46.22 -7.63
N PRO A 182 29.69 47.16 -6.73
CA PRO A 182 29.72 46.93 -5.28
C PRO A 182 28.69 45.90 -4.83
N THR A 183 29.11 45.02 -3.92
CA THR A 183 28.26 44.15 -3.12
C THR A 183 27.30 44.98 -2.27
N THR A 184 26.01 44.95 -2.59
CA THR A 184 24.95 45.46 -1.70
C THR A 184 24.83 44.53 -0.50
N LEU A 185 25.15 45.04 0.68
CA LEU A 185 24.89 44.36 1.95
C LEU A 185 23.39 44.41 2.24
N THR A 186 22.71 43.26 2.19
CA THR A 186 21.33 43.13 2.63
C THR A 186 21.30 43.01 4.16
N THR A 187 20.80 44.06 4.82
CA THR A 187 20.50 44.06 6.26
C THR A 187 19.42 43.02 6.59
N PRO A 188 19.56 42.23 7.67
CA PRO A 188 18.53 41.27 8.08
C PRO A 188 17.26 42.00 8.58
N PRO A 189 16.05 41.45 8.33
CA PRO A 189 14.82 42.04 8.83
C PRO A 189 14.72 41.91 10.36
N THR A 190 14.33 43.01 11.01
CA THR A 190 13.92 43.11 12.41
C THR A 190 12.77 42.14 12.71
N PRO A 191 12.80 41.36 13.80
CA PRO A 191 11.67 40.51 14.18
C PRO A 191 10.50 41.36 14.69
N GLU A 192 9.32 41.16 14.11
CA GLU A 192 8.04 41.70 14.55
C GLU A 192 7.55 40.95 15.82
N PRO A 193 6.91 41.61 16.80
CA PRO A 193 6.47 40.95 18.02
C PRO A 193 5.35 39.92 17.76
N THR A 194 5.63 38.65 18.07
CA THR A 194 4.65 37.56 18.03
C THR A 194 3.58 37.76 19.09
N THR A 195 2.33 37.96 18.67
CA THR A 195 1.15 37.93 19.55
C THR A 195 0.82 36.47 19.87
N ILE A 196 0.82 36.13 21.15
CA ILE A 196 0.48 34.81 21.69
C ILE A 196 -1.04 34.58 21.51
N PRO A 197 -1.50 33.45 20.93
CA PRO A 197 -2.92 33.12 20.95
C PRO A 197 -3.34 32.74 22.38
N GLN A 198 -4.32 33.47 22.92
CA GLN A 198 -4.95 33.15 24.20
C GLN A 198 -5.83 31.90 24.09
N THR A 199 -5.55 30.91 24.95
CA THR A 199 -6.41 29.75 25.22
C THR A 199 -7.77 30.21 25.77
N THR A 200 -8.85 29.99 25.01
CA THR A 200 -10.21 30.04 25.55
C THR A 200 -10.71 28.61 25.77
N LYS A 201 -10.96 28.33 27.05
CA LYS A 201 -11.53 27.10 27.62
C LYS A 201 -12.93 26.83 27.05
N ALA A 202 -13.15 25.59 26.61
CA ALA A 202 -14.42 25.06 26.15
C ALA A 202 -15.56 25.18 27.19
N PRO A 203 -16.82 25.37 26.75
CA PRO A 203 -17.98 24.91 27.48
C PRO A 203 -18.36 23.48 27.05
N ILE A 204 -18.39 22.62 28.04
CA ILE A 204 -18.94 21.27 28.06
C ILE A 204 -20.40 21.33 27.63
N SER A 205 -20.80 20.54 26.62
CA SER A 205 -22.21 20.27 26.32
C SER A 205 -22.47 18.77 26.39
N SER A 206 -23.21 18.42 27.42
CA SER A 206 -23.77 17.11 27.73
C SER A 206 -24.92 16.76 26.79
N ALA A 207 -24.84 15.64 26.09
CA ALA A 207 -26.01 14.97 25.55
C ALA A 207 -25.77 13.46 25.46
N LEU A 208 -26.02 12.79 26.59
CA LEU A 208 -26.45 11.39 26.63
C LEU A 208 -27.83 11.28 25.96
N ALA A 209 -27.94 10.52 24.87
CA ALA A 209 -29.18 9.80 24.55
C ALA A 209 -28.95 8.78 23.42
N PHE A 210 -29.22 7.50 23.75
CA PHE A 210 -29.91 6.47 22.96
C PHE A 210 -29.70 6.49 21.43
N ILE A 211 -29.19 5.42 20.81
CA ILE A 211 -30.04 4.35 20.27
C ILE A 211 -29.28 3.01 20.31
N ALA A 212 -29.69 2.13 21.23
CA ALA A 212 -29.54 0.69 21.12
C ALA A 212 -30.95 0.12 20.92
N SER A 213 -31.38 -0.07 19.66
CA SER A 213 -32.55 -0.91 19.32
C SER A 213 -32.80 -0.89 17.81
N LEU A 214 -32.07 -1.70 17.03
CA LEU A 214 -32.62 -2.21 15.76
C LEU A 214 -31.91 -3.48 15.24
N ILE A 215 -31.61 -4.45 16.11
CA ILE A 215 -31.14 -5.79 15.67
C ILE A 215 -32.13 -6.91 16.09
N GLY A 216 -33.12 -6.61 16.93
CA GLY A 216 -34.12 -7.57 17.40
C GLY A 216 -35.30 -7.85 16.45
N ALA A 217 -35.49 -7.07 15.38
CA ALA A 217 -36.66 -7.18 14.51
C ALA A 217 -36.49 -8.14 13.31
N CYS A 218 -35.25 -8.52 12.95
CA CYS A 218 -35.02 -9.44 11.82
C CYS A 218 -35.12 -10.93 12.18
N ILE A 219 -35.02 -11.29 13.47
CA ILE A 219 -35.05 -12.71 13.88
C ILE A 219 -36.49 -13.25 13.99
N VAL A 220 -37.50 -12.39 14.15
CA VAL A 220 -38.90 -12.83 14.33
C VAL A 220 -39.63 -13.07 13.00
N LEU A 221 -39.11 -12.58 11.87
CA LEU A 221 -39.74 -12.80 10.55
C LEU A 221 -39.30 -14.08 9.84
N TYR A 222 -38.36 -14.86 10.40
CA TYR A 222 -37.86 -16.09 9.74
C TYR A 222 -38.36 -17.40 10.35
N GLN A 223 -39.19 -17.35 11.40
CA GLN A 223 -39.80 -18.55 12.00
C GLN A 223 -41.31 -18.66 11.70
N LYS A 224 -41.76 -17.96 10.67
CA LYS A 224 -43.14 -18.03 10.21
C LYS A 224 -43.13 -18.23 8.71
N ASP A 225 -42.97 -19.48 8.30
CA ASP A 225 -43.91 -20.10 7.37
C ASP A 225 -43.78 -21.64 7.45
N PRO A 226 -44.90 -22.38 7.37
CA PRO A 226 -45.01 -23.82 7.64
C PRO A 226 -44.48 -24.74 6.54
#